data_AF-A0A2W0FWE8-F1
#
_entry.id   AF-A0A2W0FWE8-F1
#
_cell.length_a   1.000
_cell.length_b   1.000
_cell.length_c   1.000
_cell.angle_alpha   90.00
_cell.angle_beta   90.00
_cell.angle_gamma   90.00
#
_symmetry.space_group_name_H-M   'P 1'
#
loop_
_entity.id
_entity.type
_entity.pdbx_description
1 polymer ?
#
loop_
_entity_poly.entity_id
_entity_poly.type
_entity_poly.pdbx_seq_one_letter_code
_entity_poly.pdbx_strand_id
1 'polypeptide(L)'
;MNKLTYGLFASALALSIDVTHAASVAEVFNGEMLGTNQRYFESVAGIPRESFGDEHKFKVQGCDITATVEGGTVSKLRMELTPKCQADLTQFVGTFAPAPGKPLTVGAFSASSGGGLSYSASCLSMCGNAADPSFYAHWEGPRAIGFREVLLEVVLASDPALDAANQWEAQMRKAEGEDYVMETRFNCDRKYDAAAQKAFEKVQVSAVTIGTELKASGC
;
A
#
# COMPACT_ATOMS: atom_id res chain seq x y z
N MET A 1 -72.37 36.30 -7.31
CA MET A 1 -71.86 36.49 -5.94
C MET A 1 -71.20 35.19 -5.48
N ASN A 2 -69.96 35.33 -5.02
CA ASN A 2 -68.95 34.35 -4.60
C ASN A 2 -69.40 33.10 -3.81
N LYS A 3 -68.64 32.00 -3.98
CA LYS A 3 -67.82 31.33 -2.92
C LYS A 3 -67.00 30.18 -3.54
N LEU A 4 -65.72 30.40 -3.84
CA LEU A 4 -64.53 30.04 -3.04
C LEU A 4 -64.32 28.52 -2.84
N THR A 5 -63.56 27.94 -3.76
CA THR A 5 -62.81 26.68 -3.63
C THR A 5 -61.59 26.89 -2.73
N TYR A 6 -61.51 26.18 -1.61
CA TYR A 6 -60.29 26.08 -0.80
C TYR A 6 -59.59 24.75 -1.11
N GLY A 7 -58.49 24.82 -1.85
CA GLY A 7 -57.52 23.73 -1.98
C GLY A 7 -56.58 23.74 -0.78
N LEU A 8 -56.54 22.64 -0.03
CA LEU A 8 -55.51 22.39 0.98
C LEU A 8 -54.22 21.98 0.25
N PHE A 9 -53.24 22.89 0.21
CA PHE A 9 -51.86 22.54 -0.11
C PHE A 9 -51.21 21.95 1.16
N ALA A 10 -50.99 20.64 1.16
CA ALA A 10 -50.13 19.98 2.12
C ALA A 10 -48.67 20.16 1.68
N SER A 11 -47.96 21.13 2.28
CA SER A 11 -46.51 21.25 2.12
C SER A 11 -45.83 20.20 3.01
N ALA A 12 -45.49 19.06 2.43
CA ALA A 12 -44.54 18.13 3.03
C ALA A 12 -43.12 18.71 2.86
N LEU A 13 -42.55 19.24 3.95
CA LEU A 13 -41.13 19.55 4.03
C LEU A 13 -40.37 18.22 4.01
N ALA A 14 -39.85 17.82 2.84
CA ALA A 14 -38.88 16.74 2.75
C ALA A 14 -37.57 17.24 3.35
N LEU A 15 -37.29 16.86 4.60
CA LEU A 15 -35.96 16.96 5.19
C LEU A 15 -35.07 15.98 4.43
N SER A 16 -34.34 16.50 3.43
CA SER A 16 -33.21 15.79 2.83
C SER A 16 -32.17 15.59 3.92
N ILE A 17 -32.13 14.40 4.50
CA ILE A 17 -31.00 13.98 5.32
C ILE A 17 -29.87 13.84 4.30
N ASP A 18 -28.95 14.79 4.27
CA ASP A 18 -27.69 14.63 3.55
C ASP A 18 -26.97 13.46 4.24
N VAL A 19 -27.17 12.26 3.68
CA VAL A 19 -26.34 11.11 4.02
C VAL A 19 -24.97 11.47 3.49
N THR A 20 -24.10 12.01 4.35
CA THR A 20 -22.67 12.14 4.09
C THR A 20 -22.19 10.77 3.62
N HIS A 21 -21.97 10.64 2.32
CA HIS A 21 -21.52 9.39 1.73
C HIS A 21 -20.15 9.13 2.33
N ALA A 22 -19.99 8.02 3.06
CA ALA A 22 -18.68 7.64 3.55
C ALA A 22 -17.78 7.44 2.32
N ALA A 23 -16.63 8.12 2.30
CA ALA A 23 -15.73 8.03 1.17
C ALA A 23 -15.36 6.58 0.87
N SER A 24 -15.23 6.30 -0.41
CA SER A 24 -14.79 5.00 -0.91
C SER A 24 -13.28 4.88 -0.85
N VAL A 25 -12.80 3.63 -0.81
CA VAL A 25 -11.35 3.36 -0.91
C VAL A 25 -10.79 3.93 -2.21
N ALA A 26 -11.55 3.91 -3.32
CA ALA A 26 -11.12 4.47 -4.59
C ALA A 26 -10.96 6.00 -4.56
N GLU A 27 -11.78 6.72 -3.78
CA GLU A 27 -11.66 8.17 -3.61
C GLU A 27 -10.49 8.59 -2.72
N VAL A 28 -10.06 7.72 -1.80
CA VAL A 28 -8.98 8.02 -0.84
C VAL A 28 -7.62 7.45 -1.26
N PHE A 29 -7.61 6.23 -1.80
CA PHE A 29 -6.40 5.51 -2.20
C PHE A 29 -6.22 5.59 -3.72
N ASN A 30 -5.89 6.77 -4.21
CA ASN A 30 -5.56 7.02 -5.62
C ASN A 30 -4.40 8.02 -5.77
N GLY A 31 -3.86 8.12 -6.98
CA GLY A 31 -2.71 8.97 -7.28
C GLY A 31 -2.97 10.47 -7.15
N GLU A 32 -4.22 10.94 -7.26
CA GLU A 32 -4.57 12.36 -7.13
C GLU A 32 -4.48 12.86 -5.68
N MET A 33 -4.63 11.95 -4.71
CA MET A 33 -4.49 12.28 -3.29
C MET A 33 -3.04 12.56 -2.89
N LEU A 34 -2.06 12.03 -3.63
CA LEU A 34 -0.64 12.32 -3.39
C LEU A 34 -0.31 13.76 -3.80
N GLY A 35 0.30 14.51 -2.89
CA GLY A 35 0.61 15.94 -3.04
C GLY A 35 -0.52 16.87 -2.62
N THR A 36 -1.70 16.35 -2.27
CA THR A 36 -2.76 17.18 -1.69
C THR A 36 -2.39 17.64 -0.29
N ASN A 37 -2.93 18.78 0.14
CA ASN A 37 -2.75 19.21 1.52
C ASN A 37 -3.54 18.31 2.47
N GLN A 38 -3.05 18.18 3.71
CA GLN A 38 -3.65 17.33 4.73
C GLN A 38 -5.15 17.61 4.94
N ARG A 39 -5.57 18.88 5.02
CA ARG A 39 -6.99 19.21 5.29
C ARG A 39 -7.91 18.75 4.17
N TYR A 40 -7.46 18.86 2.92
CA TYR A 40 -8.22 18.38 1.78
C TYR A 40 -8.32 16.86 1.82
N PHE A 41 -7.21 16.16 2.04
CA PHE A 41 -7.21 14.70 2.18
C PHE A 41 -8.16 14.24 3.29
N GLU A 42 -8.10 14.84 4.48
CA GLU A 42 -8.99 14.53 5.61
C GLU A 42 -10.45 14.88 5.33
N SER A 43 -10.74 15.87 4.50
CA SER A 43 -12.12 16.16 4.10
C SER A 43 -12.74 15.06 3.24
N VAL A 44 -11.91 14.28 2.54
CA VAL A 44 -12.32 13.10 1.76
C VAL A 44 -12.25 11.84 2.62
N ALA A 45 -11.10 11.55 3.22
CA ALA A 45 -10.84 10.32 3.98
C ALA A 45 -11.57 10.25 5.34
N GLY A 46 -12.04 11.40 5.84
CA GLY A 46 -12.53 11.55 7.21
C GLY A 46 -11.41 11.87 8.19
N ILE A 47 -11.74 11.84 9.48
CA ILE A 47 -10.79 12.15 10.56
C ILE A 47 -9.89 10.92 10.80
N PRO A 48 -8.56 11.10 10.94
CA PRO A 48 -7.68 9.98 11.27
C PRO A 48 -8.04 9.39 12.64
N ARG A 49 -8.04 8.06 12.72
CA ARG A 49 -8.26 7.32 13.97
C ARG A 49 -7.07 7.44 14.92
N GLU A 50 -5.88 7.46 14.35
CA GLU A 50 -4.61 7.57 15.06
C GLU A 50 -3.69 8.48 14.25
N SER A 51 -2.83 9.22 14.92
CA SER A 51 -1.77 9.98 14.28
C SER A 51 -0.52 9.90 15.12
N PHE A 52 0.60 9.58 14.50
CA PHE A 52 1.90 9.48 15.15
C PHE A 52 2.96 10.13 14.26
N GLY A 53 3.46 11.29 14.69
CA GLY A 53 4.31 12.12 13.82
C GLY A 53 3.58 12.47 12.52
N ASP A 54 4.22 12.19 11.39
CA ASP A 54 3.70 12.46 10.05
C ASP A 54 2.74 11.36 9.54
N GLU A 55 2.56 10.25 10.28
CA GLU A 55 1.67 9.16 9.88
C GLU A 55 0.27 9.35 10.45
N HIS A 56 -0.73 9.37 9.57
CA HIS A 56 -2.14 9.49 9.91
C HIS A 56 -2.89 8.24 9.42
N LYS A 57 -3.55 7.52 10.34
CA LYS A 57 -4.24 6.25 10.04
C LYS A 57 -5.73 6.45 9.93
N PHE A 58 -6.32 5.95 8.85
CA PHE A 58 -7.73 6.08 8.50
C PHE A 58 -8.37 4.70 8.36
N LYS A 59 -9.69 4.64 8.61
CA LYS A 59 -10.50 3.45 8.32
C LYS A 59 -11.54 3.81 7.26
N VAL A 60 -11.27 3.41 6.02
CA VAL A 60 -12.12 3.76 4.86
C VAL A 60 -12.78 2.49 4.34
N GLN A 61 -14.11 2.41 4.41
CA GLN A 61 -14.89 1.20 4.09
C GLN A 61 -14.35 -0.10 4.72
N GLY A 62 -13.73 0.00 5.90
CA GLY A 62 -13.13 -1.13 6.60
C GLY A 62 -11.68 -1.44 6.23
N CYS A 63 -11.07 -0.70 5.30
CA CYS A 63 -9.66 -0.79 4.93
C CYS A 63 -8.82 0.16 5.77
N ASP A 64 -7.67 -0.33 6.23
CA ASP A 64 -6.69 0.48 6.97
C ASP A 64 -5.78 1.17 5.95
N ILE A 65 -5.89 2.49 5.90
CA ILE A 65 -5.11 3.36 5.02
C ILE A 65 -4.28 4.28 5.89
N THR A 66 -2.99 4.42 5.59
CA THR A 66 -2.12 5.40 6.23
C THR A 66 -1.69 6.44 5.21
N ALA A 67 -1.88 7.72 5.53
CA ALA A 67 -1.29 8.83 4.79
C ALA A 67 -0.09 9.35 5.58
N THR A 68 1.07 9.43 4.92
CA THR A 68 2.23 10.16 5.46
C THR A 68 2.15 11.60 4.97
N VAL A 69 2.15 12.56 5.90
CA VAL A 69 2.03 13.99 5.61
C VAL A 69 3.36 14.67 5.94
N GLU A 70 4.15 14.96 4.92
CA GLU A 70 5.41 15.68 5.05
C GLU A 70 5.25 17.09 4.47
N GLY A 71 5.69 18.12 5.20
CA GLY A 71 5.55 19.51 4.75
C GLY A 71 4.10 20.00 4.58
N GLY A 72 3.14 19.33 5.22
CA GLY A 72 1.71 19.65 5.12
C GLY A 72 0.99 19.04 3.92
N THR A 73 1.68 18.21 3.14
CA THR A 73 1.13 17.50 1.98
C THR A 73 1.27 15.99 2.11
N VAL A 74 0.32 15.25 1.56
CA VAL A 74 0.35 13.78 1.54
C VAL A 74 1.50 13.31 0.62
N SER A 75 2.59 12.83 1.19
CA SER A 75 3.76 12.36 0.41
C SER A 75 3.68 10.87 0.09
N LYS A 76 3.04 10.08 0.95
CA LYS A 76 2.90 8.62 0.79
C LYS A 76 1.50 8.17 1.18
N LEU A 77 1.02 7.14 0.48
CA LEU A 77 -0.20 6.42 0.83
C LEU A 77 0.11 4.94 0.97
N ARG A 78 -0.30 4.37 2.10
CA ARG A 78 -0.19 2.95 2.38
C ARG A 78 -1.57 2.35 2.58
N MET A 79 -1.78 1.14 2.09
CA MET A 79 -2.96 0.34 2.42
C MET A 79 -2.57 -1.06 2.84
N GLU A 80 -3.12 -1.50 3.98
CA GLU A 80 -3.08 -2.90 4.40
C GLU A 80 -4.05 -3.72 3.55
N LEU A 81 -3.54 -4.78 2.92
CA LEU A 81 -4.29 -5.61 2.00
C LEU A 81 -4.96 -6.77 2.74
N THR A 82 -6.22 -6.99 2.40
CA THR A 82 -7.02 -8.12 2.91
C THR A 82 -7.92 -8.63 1.79
N PRO A 83 -8.62 -9.76 1.94
CA PRO A 83 -9.60 -10.19 0.94
C PRO A 83 -10.66 -9.13 0.60
N LYS A 84 -10.94 -8.20 1.52
CA LYS A 84 -11.88 -7.07 1.31
C LYS A 84 -11.20 -5.79 0.82
N CYS A 85 -9.89 -5.66 1.03
CA CYS A 85 -9.13 -4.45 0.75
C CYS A 85 -8.05 -4.76 -0.29
N GLN A 86 -8.37 -4.51 -1.54
CA GLN A 86 -7.46 -4.70 -2.66
C GLN A 86 -7.11 -3.33 -3.25
N ALA A 87 -5.81 -3.12 -3.51
CA ALA A 87 -5.35 -1.90 -4.14
C ALA A 87 -5.56 -1.96 -5.65
N ASP A 88 -6.22 -0.93 -6.20
CA ASP A 88 -6.15 -0.65 -7.63
C ASP A 88 -4.97 0.26 -7.92
N LEU A 89 -3.85 -0.34 -8.32
CA LEU A 89 -2.62 0.40 -8.60
C LEU A 89 -2.66 1.17 -9.94
N THR A 90 -3.67 0.94 -10.78
CA THR A 90 -3.79 1.64 -12.08
C THR A 90 -3.97 3.14 -11.90
N GLN A 91 -4.58 3.55 -10.77
CA GLN A 91 -4.76 4.95 -10.39
C GLN A 91 -3.46 5.65 -9.96
N PHE A 92 -2.38 4.89 -9.76
CA PHE A 92 -1.08 5.42 -9.33
C PHE A 92 -0.02 5.29 -10.42
N VAL A 93 0.02 4.14 -11.09
CA VAL A 93 1.11 3.77 -12.02
C VAL A 93 0.58 3.32 -13.38
N GLY A 94 -0.70 3.53 -13.69
CA GLY A 94 -1.28 3.30 -15.02
C GLY A 94 -1.04 1.87 -15.53
N THR A 95 -0.47 1.75 -16.72
CA THR A 95 -0.24 0.47 -17.40
C THR A 95 0.86 -0.39 -16.77
N PHE A 96 1.62 0.14 -15.81
CA PHE A 96 2.61 -0.64 -15.06
C PHE A 96 1.99 -1.46 -13.91
N ALA A 97 0.73 -1.17 -13.57
CA ALA A 97 -0.01 -1.91 -12.56
C ALA A 97 -0.53 -3.25 -13.10
N PRO A 98 -0.62 -4.29 -12.25
CA PRO A 98 -1.37 -5.48 -12.60
C PRO A 98 -2.87 -5.15 -12.66
N ALA A 99 -3.63 -5.96 -13.40
CA ALA A 99 -5.07 -5.76 -13.50
C ALA A 99 -5.75 -5.84 -12.11
N PRO A 100 -6.70 -4.93 -11.81
CA PRO A 100 -7.39 -4.91 -10.53
C PRO A 100 -8.33 -6.12 -10.36
N GLY A 101 -8.79 -6.33 -9.13
CA GLY A 101 -9.78 -7.36 -8.79
C GLY A 101 -9.20 -8.77 -8.55
N LYS A 102 -7.88 -8.90 -8.43
CA LYS A 102 -7.20 -10.11 -7.97
C LYS A 102 -6.28 -9.78 -6.81
N PRO A 103 -6.01 -10.73 -5.89
CA PRO A 103 -5.00 -10.55 -4.87
C PRO A 103 -3.65 -10.15 -5.48
N LEU A 104 -3.07 -9.07 -4.96
CA LEU A 104 -1.77 -8.59 -5.39
C LEU A 104 -0.68 -9.56 -4.93
N THR A 105 0.20 -9.95 -5.86
CA THR A 105 1.38 -10.77 -5.59
C THR A 105 2.61 -10.06 -6.14
N VAL A 106 3.78 -10.40 -5.60
CA VAL A 106 5.06 -9.83 -6.07
C VAL A 106 5.28 -10.14 -7.56
N GLY A 107 4.99 -11.37 -8.00
CA GLY A 107 5.10 -11.79 -9.38
C GLY A 107 4.13 -11.09 -10.32
N ALA A 108 2.87 -10.91 -9.91
CA ALA A 108 1.90 -10.18 -10.73
C ALA A 108 2.34 -8.73 -11.00
N PHE A 109 2.85 -8.05 -9.97
CA PHE A 109 3.37 -6.70 -10.12
C PHE A 109 4.65 -6.67 -10.97
N SER A 110 5.61 -7.57 -10.71
CA SER A 110 6.84 -7.68 -11.50
C SER A 110 6.58 -7.92 -12.99
N ALA A 111 5.60 -8.77 -13.31
CA ALA A 111 5.20 -9.04 -14.69
C ALA A 111 4.59 -7.80 -15.38
N SER A 112 3.75 -7.03 -14.69
CA SER A 112 3.11 -5.83 -15.27
C SER A 112 4.05 -4.63 -15.34
N SER A 113 4.94 -4.47 -14.37
CA SER A 113 5.86 -3.34 -14.28
C SER A 113 7.06 -3.45 -15.22
N GLY A 114 7.28 -4.63 -15.82
CA GLY A 114 8.45 -4.94 -16.64
C GLY A 114 9.67 -5.37 -15.81
N GLY A 115 9.48 -5.76 -14.55
CA GLY A 115 10.53 -6.18 -13.63
C GLY A 115 11.25 -5.01 -12.97
N GLY A 116 12.54 -5.17 -12.70
CA GLY A 116 13.41 -4.13 -12.13
C GLY A 116 13.31 -3.92 -10.62
N LEU A 117 12.47 -4.71 -9.92
CA LEU A 117 12.33 -4.57 -8.46
C LEU A 117 13.65 -4.87 -7.74
N SER A 118 13.93 -4.09 -6.70
CA SER A 118 14.96 -4.37 -5.70
C SER A 118 14.31 -4.98 -4.47
N TYR A 119 14.99 -5.93 -3.83
CA TYR A 119 14.44 -6.66 -2.69
C TYR A 119 15.26 -6.44 -1.44
N SER A 120 14.56 -6.38 -0.31
CA SER A 120 15.17 -6.25 1.01
C SER A 120 14.30 -6.94 2.05
N ALA A 121 14.80 -7.18 3.24
CA ALA A 121 13.98 -7.64 4.36
C ALA A 121 14.45 -7.00 5.67
N SER A 122 13.53 -6.85 6.63
CA SER A 122 13.86 -6.41 7.98
C SER A 122 14.87 -7.34 8.63
N CYS A 123 14.71 -8.65 8.39
CA CYS A 123 15.60 -9.74 8.76
C CYS A 123 15.08 -11.03 8.11
N LEU A 124 15.93 -12.03 7.98
CA LEU A 124 15.53 -13.40 7.54
C LEU A 124 15.85 -14.45 8.59
N SER A 125 16.82 -14.18 9.46
CA SER A 125 17.25 -15.07 10.53
C SER A 125 17.48 -14.27 11.80
N MET A 126 17.32 -14.92 12.95
CA MET A 126 17.62 -14.34 14.27
C MET A 126 17.01 -12.95 14.47
N CYS A 127 15.76 -12.76 14.00
CA CYS A 127 15.00 -11.51 13.99
C CYS A 127 14.70 -10.89 15.38
N GLY A 128 15.19 -11.50 16.47
CA GLY A 128 15.01 -11.02 17.83
C GLY A 128 13.53 -10.88 18.20
N ASN A 129 13.17 -9.72 18.75
CA ASN A 129 11.80 -9.37 19.16
C ASN A 129 10.98 -8.70 18.04
N ALA A 130 11.39 -8.81 16.77
CA ALA A 130 10.57 -8.31 15.68
C ALA A 130 9.21 -9.03 15.71
N ALA A 131 8.14 -8.29 16.03
CA ALA A 131 6.80 -8.86 16.15
C ALA A 131 6.32 -9.43 14.79
N ASP A 132 6.63 -8.71 13.70
CA ASP A 132 6.28 -9.06 12.33
C ASP A 132 7.44 -8.67 11.39
N PRO A 133 8.42 -9.56 11.13
CA PRO A 133 9.45 -9.28 10.15
C PRO A 133 8.84 -9.26 8.74
N SER A 134 9.34 -8.38 7.88
CA SER A 134 8.78 -8.17 6.55
C SER A 134 9.83 -8.28 5.46
N PHE A 135 9.42 -8.84 4.33
CA PHE A 135 10.08 -8.75 3.05
C PHE A 135 9.51 -7.57 2.27
N TYR A 136 10.36 -6.90 1.51
CA TYR A 136 10.00 -5.77 0.68
C TYR A 136 10.45 -5.97 -0.76
N ALA A 137 9.58 -5.63 -1.70
CA ALA A 137 9.91 -5.49 -3.11
C ALA A 137 9.62 -4.05 -3.55
N HIS A 138 10.67 -3.33 -3.90
CA HIS A 138 10.60 -1.92 -4.25
C HIS A 138 10.74 -1.73 -5.76
N TRP A 139 9.87 -0.92 -6.34
CA TRP A 139 9.89 -0.54 -7.75
C TRP A 139 9.86 0.97 -7.89
N GLU A 140 10.75 1.51 -8.72
CA GLU A 140 10.75 2.90 -9.14
C GLU A 140 10.25 3.01 -10.58
N GLY A 141 9.24 3.83 -10.78
CA GLY A 141 8.67 4.08 -12.09
C GLY A 141 9.54 4.97 -12.97
N PRO A 142 9.32 4.95 -14.30
CA PRO A 142 10.03 5.84 -15.20
C PRO A 142 9.64 7.31 -14.96
N ARG A 143 10.48 8.23 -15.44
CA ARG A 143 10.22 9.69 -15.43
C ARG A 143 8.82 10.06 -15.96
N ALA A 144 8.28 9.30 -16.92
CA ALA A 144 6.98 9.55 -17.53
C ALA A 144 5.82 9.53 -16.51
N ILE A 145 5.97 8.83 -15.38
CA ILE A 145 5.02 8.83 -14.27
C ILE A 145 5.56 9.55 -13.03
N GLY A 146 6.51 10.47 -13.22
CA GLY A 146 7.08 11.29 -12.16
C GLY A 146 7.96 10.52 -11.17
N PHE A 147 8.61 9.43 -11.60
CA PHE A 147 9.39 8.55 -10.72
C PHE A 147 8.57 7.99 -9.55
N ARG A 148 7.27 7.75 -9.79
CA ARG A 148 6.39 7.16 -8.77
C ARG A 148 6.94 5.81 -8.33
N GLU A 149 7.06 5.62 -7.02
CA GLU A 149 7.54 4.38 -6.42
C GLU A 149 6.39 3.55 -5.85
N VAL A 150 6.57 2.23 -5.89
CA VAL A 150 5.70 1.22 -5.31
C VAL A 150 6.55 0.35 -4.41
N LEU A 151 6.23 0.32 -3.12
CA LEU A 151 6.82 -0.59 -2.14
C LEU A 151 5.79 -1.64 -1.76
N LEU A 152 6.06 -2.88 -2.15
CA LEU A 152 5.27 -4.04 -1.76
C LEU A 152 5.87 -4.62 -0.49
N GLU A 153 5.02 -4.87 0.50
CA GLU A 153 5.40 -5.51 1.75
C GLU A 153 4.75 -6.88 1.88
N VAL A 154 5.52 -7.87 2.31
CA VAL A 154 5.05 -9.19 2.68
C VAL A 154 5.47 -9.45 4.13
N VAL A 155 4.50 -9.52 5.02
CA VAL A 155 4.74 -9.95 6.41
C VAL A 155 5.09 -11.44 6.41
N LEU A 156 6.25 -11.77 6.98
CA LEU A 156 6.81 -13.12 7.04
C LEU A 156 6.19 -13.93 8.19
N ALA A 157 4.86 -14.07 8.16
CA ALA A 157 4.09 -14.79 9.19
C ALA A 157 3.24 -15.96 8.65
N SER A 158 3.05 -16.04 7.33
CA SER A 158 2.30 -17.13 6.69
C SER A 158 3.24 -18.18 6.11
N ASP A 159 2.78 -19.44 6.01
CA ASP A 159 3.60 -20.53 5.46
C ASP A 159 4.21 -20.19 4.08
N PRO A 160 3.46 -19.64 3.09
CA PRO A 160 4.05 -19.30 1.79
C PRO A 160 5.12 -18.20 1.89
N ALA A 161 4.96 -17.24 2.81
CA ALA A 161 5.93 -16.17 3.01
C ALA A 161 7.20 -16.69 3.72
N LEU A 162 7.03 -17.53 4.74
CA LEU A 162 8.13 -18.17 5.46
C LEU A 162 8.91 -19.13 4.56
N ASP A 163 8.24 -19.93 3.76
CA ASP A 163 8.88 -20.83 2.78
C ASP A 163 9.69 -20.05 1.74
N ALA A 164 9.16 -18.93 1.26
CA ALA A 164 9.87 -18.06 0.33
C ALA A 164 11.10 -17.41 0.98
N ALA A 165 10.96 -16.90 2.22
CA ALA A 165 12.06 -16.34 3.00
C ALA A 165 13.17 -17.38 3.22
N ASN A 166 12.81 -18.59 3.64
CA ASN A 166 13.74 -19.72 3.84
C ASN A 166 14.50 -20.08 2.55
N GLN A 167 13.81 -20.09 1.41
CA GLN A 167 14.45 -20.37 0.11
C GLN A 167 15.45 -19.29 -0.31
N TRP A 168 15.11 -18.03 -0.07
CA TRP A 168 16.01 -16.91 -0.37
C TRP A 168 17.22 -16.91 0.56
N GLU A 169 16.98 -17.05 1.86
CA GLU A 169 17.98 -17.16 2.92
C GLU A 169 18.96 -18.30 2.67
N ALA A 170 18.47 -19.50 2.34
CA ALA A 170 19.31 -20.67 2.14
C ALA A 170 20.32 -20.48 0.99
N GLN A 171 19.96 -19.73 -0.05
CA GLN A 171 20.88 -19.42 -1.15
C GLN A 171 22.00 -18.47 -0.71
N MET A 172 21.65 -17.43 0.04
CA MET A 172 22.61 -16.47 0.58
C MET A 172 23.56 -17.12 1.58
N ARG A 173 23.00 -17.89 2.52
CA ARG A 173 23.76 -18.63 3.54
C ARG A 173 24.74 -19.63 2.92
N LYS A 174 24.32 -20.32 1.85
CA LYS A 174 25.18 -21.27 1.14
C LYS A 174 26.36 -20.57 0.42
N ALA A 175 26.15 -19.36 -0.07
CA ALA A 175 27.14 -18.65 -0.87
C ALA A 175 28.08 -17.75 -0.04
N GLU A 176 27.57 -17.11 1.01
CA GLU A 176 28.26 -16.03 1.75
C GLU A 176 28.39 -16.35 3.25
N GLY A 177 27.69 -17.37 3.75
CA GLY A 177 27.69 -17.78 5.16
C GLY A 177 26.61 -17.13 6.02
N GLU A 178 26.60 -17.51 7.29
CA GLU A 178 25.69 -17.04 8.35
C GLU A 178 25.77 -15.52 8.56
N ASP A 179 27.00 -15.04 8.72
CA ASP A 179 27.46 -13.64 8.76
C ASP A 179 26.60 -12.69 7.93
N TYR A 180 26.57 -13.03 6.65
CA TYR A 180 25.98 -12.22 5.60
C TYR A 180 24.47 -12.04 5.75
N VAL A 181 23.77 -13.11 6.18
CA VAL A 181 22.32 -13.09 6.39
C VAL A 181 21.98 -12.39 7.71
N MET A 182 22.67 -12.73 8.79
CA MET A 182 22.38 -12.18 10.12
C MET A 182 22.62 -10.67 10.19
N GLU A 183 23.65 -10.18 9.51
CA GLU A 183 23.95 -8.75 9.44
C GLU A 183 23.17 -8.03 8.32
N THR A 184 22.21 -8.69 7.68
CA THR A 184 21.35 -8.10 6.62
C THR A 184 22.12 -7.50 5.44
N ARG A 185 23.34 -7.97 5.18
CA ARG A 185 24.22 -7.43 4.11
C ARG A 185 23.60 -7.55 2.72
N PHE A 186 22.68 -8.49 2.54
CA PHE A 186 21.89 -8.65 1.32
C PHE A 186 20.98 -7.47 0.99
N ASN A 187 20.68 -6.58 1.95
CA ASN A 187 19.95 -5.34 1.66
C ASN A 187 20.83 -4.32 0.89
N CYS A 188 22.15 -4.54 0.82
CA CYS A 188 23.14 -3.58 0.31
C CYS A 188 23.71 -3.91 -1.06
N ASP A 189 23.38 -5.08 -1.58
CA ASP A 189 23.73 -5.46 -2.93
C ASP A 189 22.54 -6.15 -3.59
N ARG A 190 22.59 -6.31 -4.91
CA ARG A 190 21.51 -6.89 -5.71
C ARG A 190 21.80 -8.32 -6.14
N LYS A 191 22.77 -9.00 -5.53
CA LYS A 191 23.26 -10.32 -5.98
C LYS A 191 22.16 -11.38 -5.97
N TYR A 192 21.23 -11.26 -5.03
CA TYR A 192 20.19 -12.26 -4.78
C TYR A 192 18.79 -11.83 -5.21
N ASP A 193 18.66 -10.74 -5.96
CA ASP A 193 17.36 -10.25 -6.46
C ASP A 193 16.62 -11.30 -7.30
N ALA A 194 17.35 -12.02 -8.16
CA ALA A 194 16.74 -13.07 -8.98
C ALA A 194 16.23 -14.24 -8.13
N ALA A 195 16.92 -14.55 -7.03
CA ALA A 195 16.49 -15.57 -6.08
C ALA A 195 15.26 -15.13 -5.29
N ALA A 196 15.26 -13.89 -4.81
CA ALA A 196 14.13 -13.26 -4.13
C ALA A 196 12.88 -13.24 -5.03
N GLN A 197 13.00 -12.71 -6.24
CA GLN A 197 11.90 -12.65 -7.21
C GLN A 197 11.28 -14.03 -7.44
N LYS A 198 12.12 -15.05 -7.61
CA LYS A 198 11.65 -16.43 -7.83
C LYS A 198 10.95 -17.01 -6.61
N ALA A 199 11.48 -16.79 -5.41
CA ALA A 199 10.92 -17.31 -4.18
C ALA A 199 9.56 -16.66 -3.85
N PHE A 200 9.47 -15.34 -4.02
CA PHE A 200 8.29 -14.55 -3.63
C PHE A 200 7.26 -14.34 -4.74
N GLU A 201 7.49 -14.82 -5.96
CA GLU A 201 6.65 -14.58 -7.14
C GLU A 201 5.14 -14.81 -6.87
N LYS A 202 4.80 -15.86 -6.12
CA LYS A 202 3.42 -16.27 -5.85
C LYS A 202 2.90 -15.82 -4.49
N VAL A 203 3.72 -15.14 -3.70
CA VAL A 203 3.36 -14.72 -2.34
C VAL A 203 2.48 -13.47 -2.44
N GLN A 204 1.37 -13.48 -1.70
CA GLN A 204 0.47 -12.34 -1.63
C GLN A 204 1.09 -11.22 -0.80
N VAL A 205 0.88 -10.00 -1.26
CA VAL A 205 1.35 -8.78 -0.62
C VAL A 205 0.43 -8.47 0.58
N SER A 206 1.03 -8.16 1.73
CA SER A 206 0.36 -7.77 2.97
C SER A 206 -0.01 -6.30 2.97
N ALA A 207 0.85 -5.44 2.41
CA ALA A 207 0.58 -4.02 2.28
C ALA A 207 1.27 -3.42 1.06
N VAL A 208 0.72 -2.34 0.54
CA VAL A 208 1.35 -1.55 -0.53
C VAL A 208 1.49 -0.10 -0.10
N THR A 209 2.67 0.46 -0.26
CA THR A 209 2.96 1.88 -0.04
C THR A 209 3.34 2.52 -1.38
N ILE A 210 2.71 3.66 -1.69
CA ILE A 210 2.91 4.43 -2.91
C ILE A 210 3.38 5.83 -2.56
N GLY A 211 4.39 6.34 -3.27
CA GLY A 211 4.93 7.67 -2.99
C GLY A 211 6.15 7.99 -3.83
N THR A 212 7.02 8.83 -3.27
CA THR A 212 8.38 9.10 -3.75
C THR A 212 9.32 9.07 -2.55
N GLU A 213 10.59 8.76 -2.80
CA GLU A 213 11.60 8.54 -1.77
C GLU A 213 11.19 7.47 -0.74
N LEU A 214 10.55 6.40 -1.24
CA LEU A 214 10.18 5.25 -0.43
C LEU A 214 11.45 4.53 0.04
N LYS A 215 11.51 4.29 1.35
CA LYS A 215 12.60 3.55 1.97
C LYS A 215 12.09 2.19 2.40
N ALA A 216 12.72 1.15 1.85
CA ALA A 216 12.59 -0.21 2.36
C ALA A 216 13.59 -0.41 3.52
N SER A 217 13.95 -1.66 3.81
CA SER A 217 14.97 -1.98 4.81
C SER A 217 16.33 -1.43 4.35
N GLY A 218 17.01 -0.74 5.27
CA GLY A 218 18.26 -0.06 4.98
C GLY A 218 19.46 -1.00 4.88
N CYS A 219 20.53 -0.38 4.38
CA CYS A 219 21.89 -0.57 4.83
C CYS A 219 22.19 0.45 5.96
#